data_AF-A0A8H7KTL9-F1
#
_entry.id   AF-A0A8H7KTL9-F1
#
_cell.length_a   1.000
_cell.length_b   1.000
_cell.length_c   1.000
_cell.angle_alpha   90.00
_cell.angle_beta   90.00
_cell.angle_gamma   90.00
#
_symmetry.space_group_name_H-M   'P 1'
#
loop_
_entity.id
_entity.type
_entity.pdbx_description
1 polymer ?
#
loop_
_entity_poly.entity_id
_entity_poly.type
_entity_poly.pdbx_seq_one_letter_code
_entity_poly.pdbx_strand_id
1 'polypeptide(L)'
;MAISVSTSSDPSTPTSGSPSTSRSESPELQLGASTLALLNSFFAEKDEERRLFEQFEAHALQLNGSFDVPDAVTGVNKPGLTVDEFRKAFSEDWQLSQFWYSTSFAHRLAEAVHAIVPAPTEGSNIAYICCPTGYIAFQNMHPSATTLLLEYDQRFAIAAASSGGGHFVHYDLEEDKIPDAIKGTVELAILDPPFLNEVRLELCNHCLLECAEGPSIHRSQTITVHGH
;
A
#
# COMPACT_ATOMS: atom_id res chain seq x y z
N MET A 1 23.80 -61.23 -18.89
CA MET A 1 25.02 -62.07 -18.87
C MET A 1 25.58 -62.06 -17.45
N ALA A 2 25.77 -63.27 -16.88
CA ALA A 2 26.51 -63.70 -15.67
C ALA A 2 26.68 -62.70 -14.49
N ILE A 3 26.04 -62.87 -13.32
CA ILE A 3 26.33 -63.79 -12.18
C ILE A 3 27.75 -63.61 -11.59
N SER A 4 27.83 -63.21 -10.31
CA SER A 4 28.50 -63.98 -9.22
C SER A 4 28.28 -63.35 -7.84
N VAL A 5 27.70 -64.14 -6.94
CA VAL A 5 27.66 -63.95 -5.48
C VAL A 5 28.87 -64.68 -4.90
N SER A 6 29.50 -64.14 -3.87
CA SER A 6 30.40 -64.91 -3.01
C SER A 6 30.26 -64.45 -1.57
N THR A 7 29.63 -65.31 -0.78
CA THR A 7 29.64 -65.29 0.69
C THR A 7 30.87 -66.05 1.18
N SER A 8 31.63 -65.48 2.11
CA SER A 8 32.54 -66.24 2.96
C SER A 8 32.39 -65.75 4.40
N SER A 9 31.81 -66.62 5.21
CA SER A 9 31.83 -66.55 6.67
C SER A 9 33.08 -67.30 7.14
N ASP A 10 33.85 -66.73 8.08
CA ASP A 10 34.49 -67.52 9.14
C ASP A 10 34.94 -66.63 10.32
N PRO A 11 35.11 -67.19 11.55
CA PRO A 11 34.93 -66.48 12.81
C PRO A 11 36.21 -66.22 13.63
N SER A 12 36.07 -65.42 14.70
CA SER A 12 36.97 -65.27 15.89
C SER A 12 38.23 -64.41 15.64
N THR A 13 38.67 -63.46 16.46
CA THR A 13 38.58 -63.22 17.93
C THR A 13 39.06 -61.76 18.18
N PRO A 14 38.94 -61.18 19.39
CA PRO A 14 38.85 -59.74 19.60
C PRO A 14 40.20 -59.05 19.84
N THR A 15 40.32 -57.80 19.39
CA THR A 15 41.37 -56.90 19.87
C THR A 15 40.87 -55.46 19.95
N SER A 16 40.51 -55.07 21.18
CA SER A 16 40.92 -53.83 21.85
C SER A 16 41.13 -52.57 20.99
N GLY A 17 40.18 -51.64 21.13
CA GLY A 17 40.52 -50.29 21.58
C GLY A 17 40.91 -49.27 20.52
N SER A 18 39.93 -48.63 19.92
CA SER A 18 40.02 -47.23 19.49
C SER A 18 38.64 -46.61 19.67
N PRO A 19 38.48 -45.52 20.45
CA PRO A 19 37.20 -44.85 20.53
C PRO A 19 36.95 -44.18 19.18
N SER A 20 36.06 -44.76 18.38
CA SER A 20 35.43 -44.04 17.29
C SER A 20 34.76 -42.83 17.91
N THR A 21 35.32 -41.65 17.71
CA THR A 21 34.60 -40.40 17.91
C THR A 21 33.45 -40.42 16.92
N SER A 22 32.28 -40.89 17.37
CA SER A 22 31.01 -40.63 16.71
C SER A 22 30.94 -39.13 16.53
N ARG A 23 31.12 -38.66 15.29
CA ARG A 23 30.58 -37.37 14.88
C ARG A 23 29.08 -37.52 15.07
N SER A 24 28.58 -37.02 16.20
CA SER A 24 27.14 -36.91 16.44
C SER A 24 26.56 -36.18 15.24
N GLU A 25 25.72 -36.86 14.46
CA GLU A 25 24.83 -36.19 13.51
C GLU A 25 24.09 -35.13 14.32
N SER A 26 24.29 -33.87 13.94
CA SER A 26 23.54 -32.77 14.55
C SER A 26 22.06 -33.08 14.32
N PRO A 27 21.19 -32.97 15.35
CA PRO A 27 19.78 -33.22 15.17
C PRO A 27 19.27 -32.35 14.01
N GLU A 28 18.48 -32.96 13.13
CA GLU A 28 17.83 -32.26 12.02
C GLU A 28 17.15 -31.01 12.60
N LEU A 29 17.50 -29.82 12.09
CA LEU A 29 17.02 -28.54 12.59
C LEU A 29 15.50 -28.45 12.36
N GLN A 30 14.73 -29.01 13.27
CA GLN A 30 13.27 -28.95 13.24
C GLN A 30 12.82 -27.68 13.94
N LEU A 31 11.97 -26.93 13.25
CA LEU A 31 11.40 -25.72 13.79
C LEU A 31 10.49 -26.06 14.97
N GLY A 32 10.57 -25.29 16.06
CA GLY A 32 9.71 -25.50 17.22
C GLY A 32 8.23 -25.41 16.85
N ALA A 33 7.37 -26.18 17.51
CA ALA A 33 5.93 -26.20 17.21
C ALA A 33 5.28 -24.81 17.30
N SER A 34 5.73 -23.96 18.24
CA SER A 34 5.30 -22.56 18.35
C SER A 34 5.72 -21.71 17.15
N THR A 35 6.92 -21.92 16.63
CA THR A 35 7.40 -21.21 15.43
C THR A 35 6.65 -21.66 14.18
N LEU A 36 6.37 -22.96 14.04
CA LEU A 36 5.52 -23.47 12.95
C LEU A 36 4.11 -22.89 13.00
N ALA A 37 3.52 -22.81 14.20
CA ALA A 37 2.20 -22.19 14.38
C ALA A 37 2.22 -20.71 13.96
N LEU A 38 3.25 -19.96 14.33
CA LEU A 38 3.41 -18.55 13.97
C LEU A 38 3.61 -18.35 12.46
N LEU A 39 4.40 -19.23 11.82
CA LEU A 39 4.56 -19.21 10.37
C LEU A 39 3.25 -19.52 9.64
N ASN A 40 2.51 -20.52 10.11
CA ASN A 40 1.21 -20.86 9.54
C ASN A 40 0.21 -19.71 9.67
N SER A 41 0.16 -19.01 10.82
CA SER A 41 -0.69 -17.83 10.98
C SER A 41 -0.26 -16.68 10.07
N PHE A 42 1.05 -16.46 9.89
CA PHE A 42 1.57 -15.45 8.99
C PHE A 42 1.21 -15.73 7.52
N PHE A 43 1.36 -16.97 7.05
CA PHE A 43 0.97 -17.33 5.69
C PHE A 43 -0.54 -17.19 5.47
N ALA A 44 -1.37 -17.55 6.46
CA ALA A 44 -2.81 -17.37 6.39
C ALA A 44 -3.20 -15.88 6.28
N GLU A 45 -2.56 -15.00 7.04
CA GLU A 45 -2.74 -13.55 6.96
C GLU A 45 -2.33 -13.02 5.57
N LYS A 46 -1.18 -13.45 5.04
CA LYS A 46 -0.72 -13.05 3.70
C LYS A 46 -1.64 -13.53 2.58
N ASP A 47 -2.26 -14.69 2.74
CA ASP A 47 -3.26 -15.20 1.81
C ASP A 47 -4.56 -14.38 1.87
N GLU A 48 -4.96 -13.93 3.06
CA GLU A 48 -6.11 -13.04 3.24
C GLU A 48 -5.87 -11.67 2.60
N GLU A 49 -4.73 -11.03 2.87
CA GLU A 49 -4.33 -9.74 2.27
C GLU A 49 -4.40 -9.80 0.74
N ARG A 50 -3.77 -10.83 0.16
CA ARG A 50 -3.76 -11.04 -1.30
C ARG A 50 -5.17 -11.21 -1.86
N ARG A 51 -6.01 -12.01 -1.20
CA ARG A 51 -7.39 -12.24 -1.63
C ARG A 51 -8.22 -10.96 -1.59
N LEU A 52 -8.04 -10.12 -0.57
CA LEU A 52 -8.71 -8.83 -0.49
C LEU A 52 -8.25 -7.91 -1.62
N PHE A 53 -6.96 -7.82 -1.86
CA PHE A 53 -6.41 -7.02 -2.96
C PHE A 53 -6.95 -7.46 -4.33
N GLU A 54 -6.94 -8.76 -4.63
CA GLU A 54 -7.50 -9.33 -5.87
C GLU A 54 -9.00 -9.01 -6.03
N GLN A 55 -9.76 -9.02 -4.93
CA GLN A 55 -11.17 -8.62 -4.95
C GLN A 55 -11.35 -7.14 -5.28
N PHE A 56 -10.49 -6.26 -4.75
CA PHE A 56 -10.51 -4.84 -5.08
C PHE A 56 -10.11 -4.57 -6.52
N GLU A 57 -9.07 -5.23 -7.01
CA GLU A 57 -8.66 -5.14 -8.41
C GLU A 57 -9.78 -5.56 -9.36
N ALA A 58 -10.42 -6.70 -9.09
CA ALA A 58 -11.55 -7.18 -9.88
C ALA A 58 -12.73 -6.19 -9.85
N HIS A 59 -13.02 -5.57 -8.71
CA HIS A 59 -14.07 -4.56 -8.58
C HIS A 59 -13.75 -3.27 -9.36
N ALA A 60 -12.51 -2.78 -9.28
CA ALA A 60 -12.06 -1.61 -10.04
C ALA A 60 -12.16 -1.81 -11.55
N LEU A 61 -11.78 -2.99 -12.04
CA LEU A 61 -11.89 -3.35 -13.45
C LEU A 61 -13.34 -3.42 -13.94
N GLN A 62 -14.26 -3.90 -13.10
CA GLN A 62 -15.69 -3.90 -13.43
C GLN A 62 -16.23 -2.48 -13.61
N LEU A 63 -15.87 -1.56 -12.71
CA LEU A 63 -16.28 -0.14 -12.79
C LEU A 63 -15.72 0.55 -14.04
N ASN A 64 -14.47 0.29 -14.40
CA ASN A 64 -13.84 0.90 -15.58
C ASN A 64 -14.36 0.29 -16.90
N GLY A 65 -14.87 -0.95 -16.87
CA GLY A 65 -15.43 -1.65 -18.03
C GLY A 65 -16.93 -1.36 -18.29
N SER A 66 -17.66 -0.80 -17.33
CA SER A 66 -19.08 -0.46 -17.47
C SER A 66 -19.31 1.04 -17.69
N PHE A 67 -19.00 1.54 -18.89
CA PHE A 67 -19.50 2.83 -19.37
C PHE A 67 -20.86 2.67 -20.07
N ASP A 68 -21.81 1.98 -19.45
CA ASP A 68 -23.19 1.95 -19.95
C ASP A 68 -24.20 1.88 -18.79
N VAL A 69 -25.02 2.94 -18.76
CA VAL A 69 -26.24 3.18 -17.97
C VAL A 69 -26.06 3.58 -16.50
N PRO A 70 -26.52 4.80 -16.10
CA PRO A 70 -26.65 5.14 -14.70
C PRO A 70 -27.79 4.30 -14.08
N ASP A 71 -27.45 3.35 -13.21
CA ASP A 71 -28.45 2.68 -12.39
C ASP A 71 -28.95 3.65 -11.31
N ALA A 72 -29.86 4.53 -11.72
CA ALA A 72 -30.59 5.45 -10.86
C ALA A 72 -31.71 4.75 -10.05
N VAL A 73 -31.74 3.40 -9.98
CA VAL A 73 -32.86 2.65 -9.39
C VAL A 73 -32.50 1.89 -8.10
N THR A 74 -31.23 1.85 -7.69
CA THR A 74 -30.89 1.46 -6.31
C THR A 74 -30.01 2.53 -5.67
N GLY A 75 -30.61 3.38 -4.82
CA GLY A 75 -29.96 4.45 -4.06
C GLY A 75 -28.95 3.97 -3.01
N VAL A 76 -28.15 2.97 -3.33
CA VAL A 76 -27.01 2.52 -2.54
C VAL A 76 -25.78 3.15 -3.19
N ASN A 77 -25.42 4.35 -2.73
CA ASN A 77 -24.05 4.84 -2.85
C ASN A 77 -23.17 3.72 -2.28
N LYS A 78 -22.53 2.90 -3.12
CA LYS A 78 -21.56 1.93 -2.60
C LYS A 78 -20.41 2.77 -2.06
N PRO A 79 -20.18 2.78 -0.73
CA PRO A 79 -19.07 3.53 -0.19
C PRO A 79 -17.79 2.95 -0.79
N GLY A 80 -16.82 3.82 -1.08
CA GLY A 80 -15.48 3.38 -1.43
C GLY A 80 -14.88 2.48 -0.34
N LEU A 81 -13.72 1.91 -0.65
CA LEU A 81 -12.91 1.11 0.26
C LEU A 81 -12.74 1.80 1.62
N THR A 82 -13.27 1.24 2.72
CA THR A 82 -13.10 1.86 4.04
C THR A 82 -11.62 1.92 4.45
N VAL A 83 -11.26 2.82 5.38
CA VAL A 83 -9.86 2.95 5.84
C VAL A 83 -9.32 1.63 6.41
N ASP A 84 -10.12 0.89 7.17
CA ASP A 84 -9.68 -0.38 7.75
C ASP A 84 -9.58 -1.51 6.72
N GLU A 85 -10.43 -1.52 5.69
CA GLU A 85 -10.29 -2.45 4.57
C GLU A 85 -9.05 -2.10 3.73
N PHE A 86 -8.79 -0.82 3.50
CA PHE A 86 -7.59 -0.35 2.81
C PHE A 86 -6.33 -0.83 3.53
N ARG A 87 -6.25 -0.60 4.84
CA ARG A 87 -5.11 -1.03 5.67
C ARG A 87 -4.83 -2.53 5.62
N LYS A 88 -5.88 -3.35 5.44
CA LYS A 88 -5.77 -4.80 5.32
C LYS A 88 -5.42 -5.25 3.90
N ALA A 89 -5.99 -4.62 2.88
CA ALA A 89 -5.78 -5.01 1.49
C ALA A 89 -4.45 -4.50 0.92
N PHE A 90 -3.96 -3.36 1.43
CA PHE A 90 -2.73 -2.73 1.00
C PHE A 90 -1.71 -2.84 2.12
N SER A 91 -0.92 -3.91 2.11
CA SER A 91 0.13 -4.13 3.11
C SER A 91 1.17 -3.01 3.04
N GLU A 92 1.59 -2.53 4.22
CA GLU A 92 2.65 -1.54 4.37
C GLU A 92 3.96 -2.05 3.75
N ASP A 93 4.59 -1.21 2.92
CA ASP A 93 5.95 -1.43 2.45
C ASP A 93 6.95 -0.56 3.22
N TRP A 94 7.71 -1.20 4.11
CA TRP A 94 8.74 -0.55 4.92
C TRP A 94 9.89 0.01 4.09
N GLN A 95 10.17 -0.54 2.89
CA GLN A 95 11.20 0.00 2.00
C GLN A 95 10.77 1.34 1.41
N LEU A 96 9.45 1.53 1.25
CA LEU A 96 8.85 2.79 0.80
C LEU A 96 8.51 3.73 1.98
N SER A 97 8.78 3.34 3.23
CA SER A 97 8.39 4.09 4.43
C SER A 97 6.88 4.37 4.49
N GLN A 98 6.07 3.37 4.09
CA GLN A 98 4.61 3.46 4.14
C GLN A 98 4.09 3.14 5.54
N PHE A 99 3.31 4.05 6.12
CA PHE A 99 2.66 3.87 7.42
C PHE A 99 1.21 4.29 7.33
N TRP A 100 0.29 3.44 7.81
CA TRP A 100 -1.13 3.75 7.72
C TRP A 100 -1.68 4.45 8.97
N TYR A 101 -2.47 5.50 8.73
CA TYR A 101 -3.17 6.19 9.80
C TYR A 101 -4.22 5.29 10.46
N SER A 102 -4.50 5.55 11.74
CA SER A 102 -5.72 5.05 12.35
C SER A 102 -6.96 5.67 11.67
N THR A 103 -8.04 4.90 11.57
CA THR A 103 -9.33 5.37 11.01
C THR A 103 -9.80 6.69 11.65
N SER A 104 -9.64 6.85 12.97
CA SER A 104 -10.03 8.06 13.68
C SER A 104 -9.17 9.28 13.35
N PHE A 105 -7.88 9.10 13.07
CA PHE A 105 -7.02 10.19 12.59
C PHE A 105 -7.36 10.55 11.14
N ALA A 106 -7.49 9.54 10.27
CA ALA A 106 -7.78 9.74 8.86
C ALA A 106 -9.11 10.49 8.63
N HIS A 107 -10.16 10.16 9.39
CA HIS A 107 -11.44 10.89 9.35
C HIS A 107 -11.32 12.34 9.84
N ARG A 108 -10.61 12.59 10.96
CA ARG A 108 -10.39 13.96 11.44
C ARG A 108 -9.60 14.80 10.44
N LEU A 109 -8.61 14.20 9.78
CA LEU A 109 -7.86 14.85 8.71
C LEU A 109 -8.79 15.21 7.55
N ALA A 110 -9.65 14.28 7.11
CA ALA A 110 -10.61 14.53 6.05
C ALA A 110 -11.60 15.66 6.39
N GLU A 111 -12.12 15.70 7.63
CA GLU A 111 -12.96 16.79 8.12
C GLU A 111 -12.22 18.14 8.11
N ALA A 112 -10.96 18.16 8.55
CA ALA A 112 -10.13 19.37 8.55
C ALA A 112 -9.87 19.87 7.11
N VAL A 113 -9.57 18.96 6.19
CA VAL A 113 -9.40 19.29 4.75
C VAL A 113 -10.69 19.88 4.20
N HIS A 114 -11.85 19.24 4.44
CA HIS A 114 -13.15 19.71 3.97
C HIS A 114 -13.52 21.09 4.53
N ALA A 115 -13.12 21.39 5.76
CA ALA A 115 -13.35 22.70 6.37
C ALA A 115 -12.52 23.82 5.73
N ILE A 116 -11.36 23.51 5.14
CA ILE A 116 -10.48 24.46 4.44
C ILE A 116 -10.90 24.61 2.98
N VAL A 117 -11.04 23.50 2.28
CA VAL A 117 -11.51 23.43 0.88
C VAL A 117 -12.72 22.49 0.85
N PRO A 118 -13.95 23.02 0.73
CA PRO A 118 -15.15 22.19 0.62
C PRO A 118 -15.02 21.24 -0.55
N ALA A 119 -15.46 19.99 -0.36
CA ALA A 119 -15.36 18.88 -1.31
C ALA A 119 -15.63 19.33 -2.76
N PRO A 120 -14.59 19.52 -3.60
CA PRO A 120 -14.74 20.11 -4.91
C PRO A 120 -15.37 19.11 -5.86
N THR A 121 -16.41 19.50 -6.59
CA THR A 121 -17.08 18.62 -7.57
C THR A 121 -16.68 18.92 -9.02
N GLU A 122 -15.93 19.99 -9.25
CA GLU A 122 -15.42 20.40 -10.57
C GLU A 122 -13.97 20.89 -10.40
N GLY A 123 -13.08 20.47 -11.30
CA GLY A 123 -11.65 20.80 -11.20
C GLY A 123 -10.91 20.04 -10.08
N SER A 124 -9.58 20.09 -10.10
CA SER A 124 -8.73 19.35 -9.16
C SER A 124 -8.06 20.30 -8.16
N ASN A 125 -8.75 20.61 -7.08
CA ASN A 125 -8.30 21.62 -6.10
C ASN A 125 -7.60 21.03 -4.87
N ILE A 126 -7.71 19.71 -4.63
CA ILE A 126 -7.07 19.04 -3.50
C ILE A 126 -6.14 17.93 -4.00
N ALA A 127 -4.89 17.95 -3.56
CA ALA A 127 -3.90 16.92 -3.85
C ALA A 127 -3.38 16.25 -2.57
N TYR A 128 -3.36 14.92 -2.57
CA TYR A 128 -2.71 14.10 -1.56
C TYR A 128 -1.40 13.59 -2.16
N ILE A 129 -0.28 14.00 -1.61
CA ILE A 129 1.06 13.66 -2.10
C ILE A 129 1.73 12.77 -1.04
N CYS A 130 2.09 11.56 -1.44
CA CYS A 130 2.60 10.53 -0.53
C CYS A 130 1.64 10.19 0.64
N CYS A 131 0.35 10.51 0.52
CA CYS A 131 -0.62 10.47 1.63
C CYS A 131 -1.86 9.61 1.29
N PRO A 132 -1.69 8.29 1.08
CA PRO A 132 -2.73 7.46 0.49
C PRO A 132 -3.86 7.19 1.51
N THR A 133 -3.53 7.04 2.80
CA THR A 133 -4.56 6.82 3.84
C THR A 133 -5.48 8.04 4.00
N GLY A 134 -4.93 9.26 3.92
CA GLY A 134 -5.71 10.50 3.97
C GLY A 134 -6.64 10.64 2.77
N TYR A 135 -6.15 10.33 1.58
CA TYR A 135 -6.92 10.30 0.36
C TYR A 135 -8.13 9.36 0.45
N ILE A 136 -7.91 8.12 0.88
CA ILE A 136 -8.98 7.12 1.02
C ILE A 136 -10.05 7.57 2.00
N ALA A 137 -9.66 8.10 3.17
CA ALA A 137 -10.61 8.63 4.14
C ALA A 137 -11.46 9.77 3.57
N PHE A 138 -10.82 10.71 2.87
CA PHE A 138 -11.53 11.84 2.27
C PHE A 138 -12.51 11.40 1.18
N GLN A 139 -12.08 10.52 0.29
CA GLN A 139 -12.92 10.05 -0.82
C GLN A 139 -14.09 9.19 -0.32
N ASN A 140 -13.92 8.45 0.78
CA ASN A 140 -15.04 7.73 1.42
C ASN A 140 -16.08 8.67 2.02
N MET A 141 -15.64 9.76 2.64
CA MET A 141 -16.51 10.76 3.26
C MET A 141 -17.17 11.67 2.22
N HIS A 142 -16.48 11.91 1.10
CA HIS A 142 -16.92 12.77 0.01
C HIS A 142 -16.78 12.06 -1.36
N PRO A 143 -17.63 11.06 -1.68
CA PRO A 143 -17.46 10.23 -2.88
C PRO A 143 -17.53 10.98 -4.22
N SER A 144 -18.22 12.13 -4.23
CA SER A 144 -18.36 13.00 -5.40
C SER A 144 -17.24 14.03 -5.52
N ALA A 145 -16.31 14.08 -4.56
CA ALA A 145 -15.20 15.02 -4.61
C ALA A 145 -14.19 14.58 -5.68
N THR A 146 -13.66 15.57 -6.41
CA THR A 146 -12.57 15.41 -7.37
C THR A 146 -11.26 15.70 -6.67
N THR A 147 -10.46 14.65 -6.41
CA THR A 147 -9.17 14.79 -5.71
C THR A 147 -8.05 14.04 -6.41
N LEU A 148 -6.82 14.50 -6.24
CA LEU A 148 -5.62 13.89 -6.81
C LEU A 148 -4.88 13.09 -5.74
N LEU A 149 -4.39 11.90 -6.10
CA LEU A 149 -3.44 11.10 -5.34
C LEU A 149 -2.14 10.99 -6.14
N LEU A 150 -1.08 11.66 -5.68
CA LEU A 150 0.27 11.59 -6.23
C LEU A 150 1.07 10.58 -5.41
N GLU A 151 1.36 9.43 -6.03
CA GLU A 151 1.96 8.29 -5.35
C GLU A 151 2.94 7.49 -6.20
N TYR A 152 3.98 6.98 -5.56
CA TYR A 152 4.93 6.09 -6.21
C TYR A 152 4.34 4.69 -6.37
N ASP A 153 3.63 4.20 -5.36
CA ASP A 153 3.08 2.85 -5.34
C ASP A 153 1.84 2.72 -6.22
N GLN A 154 2.01 2.06 -7.36
CA GLN A 154 0.96 1.90 -8.38
C GLN A 154 -0.21 1.03 -7.91
N ARG A 155 -0.09 0.30 -6.79
CA ARG A 155 -1.22 -0.42 -6.21
C ARG A 155 -2.40 0.52 -5.94
N PHE A 156 -2.12 1.76 -5.54
CA PHE A 156 -3.15 2.75 -5.21
C PHE A 156 -3.95 3.27 -6.43
N ALA A 157 -3.48 3.01 -7.66
CA ALA A 157 -4.26 3.29 -8.85
C ALA A 157 -5.61 2.56 -8.84
N ILE A 158 -5.64 1.33 -8.29
CA ILE A 158 -6.86 0.52 -8.13
C ILE A 158 -7.82 1.19 -7.15
N ALA A 159 -7.28 1.71 -6.05
CA ALA A 159 -8.08 2.36 -5.02
C ALA A 159 -8.68 3.67 -5.52
N ALA A 160 -7.92 4.45 -6.29
CA ALA A 160 -8.42 5.65 -6.95
C ALA A 160 -9.47 5.33 -8.03
N ALA A 161 -9.23 4.33 -8.88
CA ALA A 161 -10.18 3.92 -9.92
C ALA A 161 -11.50 3.38 -9.36
N SER A 162 -11.46 2.80 -8.15
CA SER A 162 -12.67 2.34 -7.45
C SER A 162 -13.47 3.48 -6.81
N SER A 163 -12.92 4.69 -6.82
CA SER A 163 -13.48 5.84 -6.12
C SER A 163 -14.06 6.84 -7.12
N GLY A 164 -15.31 7.25 -6.92
CA GLY A 164 -16.13 7.89 -7.97
C GLY A 164 -15.62 9.22 -8.54
N GLY A 165 -14.67 9.90 -7.89
CA GLY A 165 -14.06 11.15 -8.35
C GLY A 165 -12.55 11.21 -8.13
N GLY A 166 -11.93 10.05 -7.88
CA GLY A 166 -10.52 9.97 -7.52
C GLY A 166 -9.58 9.83 -8.71
N HIS A 167 -8.49 10.58 -8.72
CA HIS A 167 -7.50 10.54 -9.80
C HIS A 167 -6.12 10.17 -9.26
N PHE A 168 -5.59 9.03 -9.73
CA PHE A 168 -4.23 8.61 -9.41
C PHE A 168 -3.23 9.19 -10.42
N VAL A 169 -2.13 9.72 -9.90
CA VAL A 169 -0.97 10.19 -10.65
C VAL A 169 0.25 9.47 -10.10
N HIS A 170 0.91 8.69 -10.96
CA HIS A 170 2.18 8.10 -10.56
C HIS A 170 3.22 9.21 -10.39
N TYR A 171 3.77 9.32 -9.20
CA TYR A 171 4.69 10.39 -8.83
C TYR A 171 5.91 9.80 -8.10
N ASP A 172 7.08 9.99 -8.70
CA ASP A 172 8.36 9.67 -8.10
C ASP A 172 8.95 10.94 -7.48
N LEU A 173 9.03 10.95 -6.16
CA LEU A 173 9.58 12.07 -5.40
C LEU A 173 11.04 12.35 -5.75
N GLU A 174 11.81 11.36 -6.22
CA GLU A 174 13.22 11.57 -6.59
C GLU A 174 13.38 12.24 -7.97
N GLU A 175 12.41 12.04 -8.86
CA GLU A 175 12.38 12.72 -10.16
C GLU A 175 11.74 14.11 -10.09
N ASP A 176 10.80 14.30 -9.16
CA ASP A 176 10.05 15.54 -8.91
C ASP A 176 9.41 16.13 -10.19
N LYS A 177 8.80 15.26 -10.99
CA LYS A 177 8.14 15.64 -12.25
C LYS A 177 6.64 15.52 -12.11
N ILE A 178 5.97 16.64 -12.35
CA ILE A 178 4.51 16.73 -12.31
C ILE A 178 3.96 16.85 -13.73
N PRO A 179 2.90 16.10 -14.07
CA PRO A 179 2.20 16.28 -15.34
C PRO A 179 1.68 17.71 -15.51
N ASP A 180 1.84 18.29 -16.71
CA ASP A 180 1.38 19.65 -17.01
C ASP A 180 -0.13 19.83 -16.81
N ALA A 181 -0.91 18.73 -16.89
CA ALA A 181 -2.35 18.74 -16.71
C ALA A 181 -2.81 19.15 -15.30
N ILE A 182 -1.94 19.01 -14.28
CA ILE A 182 -2.27 19.33 -12.88
C ILE A 182 -1.49 20.54 -12.34
N LYS A 183 -0.65 21.16 -13.18
CA LYS A 183 0.06 22.39 -12.81
C LYS A 183 -0.92 23.55 -12.71
N GLY A 184 -0.80 24.32 -11.63
CA GLY A 184 -1.68 25.45 -11.33
C GLY A 184 -3.15 25.09 -11.06
N THR A 185 -3.48 23.82 -10.83
CA THR A 185 -4.86 23.40 -10.52
C THR A 185 -5.11 23.25 -9.01
N VAL A 186 -4.07 23.00 -8.21
CA VAL A 186 -4.21 22.62 -6.79
C VAL A 186 -4.29 23.84 -5.87
N GLU A 187 -5.30 23.87 -5.01
CA GLU A 187 -5.51 24.90 -3.98
C GLU A 187 -5.01 24.46 -2.59
N LEU A 188 -5.09 23.16 -2.30
CA LEU A 188 -4.66 22.56 -1.04
C LEU A 188 -3.91 21.25 -1.30
N ALA A 189 -2.68 21.17 -0.80
CA ALA A 189 -1.92 19.94 -0.79
C ALA A 189 -1.75 19.37 0.62
N ILE A 190 -1.93 18.05 0.73
CA ILE A 190 -1.68 17.27 1.94
C ILE A 190 -0.45 16.40 1.66
N LEU A 191 0.58 16.56 2.48
CA LEU A 191 1.88 15.94 2.29
C LEU A 191 2.17 14.97 3.44
N ASP A 192 2.55 13.74 3.12
CA ASP A 192 3.13 12.78 4.08
C ASP A 192 4.35 12.09 3.46
N PRO A 193 5.46 12.83 3.22
CA PRO A 193 6.58 12.28 2.46
C PRO A 193 7.22 11.07 3.13
N PRO A 194 7.70 10.08 2.35
CA PRO A 194 8.41 8.93 2.88
C PRO A 194 9.69 9.42 3.56
N PHE A 195 10.01 8.88 4.75
CA PHE A 195 11.15 9.28 5.58
C PHE A 195 11.20 10.81 5.85
N LEU A 196 10.73 11.24 7.02
CA LEU A 196 10.74 12.65 7.42
C LEU A 196 12.17 13.20 7.56
N ASN A 197 12.69 13.77 6.47
CA ASN A 197 13.89 14.58 6.45
C ASN A 197 13.63 15.89 5.68
N GLU A 198 14.48 16.88 5.94
CA GLU A 198 14.33 18.23 5.36
C GLU A 198 14.29 18.20 3.83
N VAL A 199 15.12 17.35 3.20
CA VAL A 199 15.17 17.19 1.74
C VAL A 199 13.82 16.72 1.19
N ARG A 200 13.24 15.64 1.75
CA ARG A 200 11.95 15.09 1.29
C ARG A 200 10.81 16.10 1.45
N LEU A 201 10.83 16.89 2.53
CA LEU A 201 9.86 17.98 2.74
C LEU A 201 10.04 19.11 1.72
N GLU A 202 11.29 19.48 1.40
CA GLU A 202 11.60 20.48 0.39
C GLU A 202 11.12 20.06 -1.01
N LEU A 203 11.33 18.80 -1.41
CA LEU A 203 10.83 18.30 -2.70
C LEU A 203 9.30 18.30 -2.76
N CYS A 204 8.60 17.87 -1.71
CA CYS A 204 7.13 17.96 -1.70
C CYS A 204 6.63 19.41 -1.73
N ASN A 205 7.34 20.35 -1.11
CA ASN A 205 7.02 21.77 -1.21
C ASN A 205 7.29 22.33 -2.61
N HIS A 206 8.35 21.89 -3.30
CA HIS A 206 8.60 22.24 -4.69
C HIS A 206 7.47 21.73 -5.60
N CYS A 207 7.09 20.47 -5.41
CA CYS A 207 5.97 19.85 -6.08
C CYS A 207 4.66 20.63 -5.90
N LEU A 208 4.41 21.14 -4.68
CA LEU A 208 3.28 22.02 -4.43
C LEU A 208 3.38 23.34 -5.20
N LEU A 209 4.54 23.98 -5.25
CA LEU A 209 4.70 25.24 -5.99
C LEU A 209 4.36 25.05 -7.47
N GLU A 210 4.81 23.97 -8.09
CA GLU A 210 4.45 23.64 -9.47
C GLU A 210 2.94 23.36 -9.64
N CYS A 211 2.33 22.64 -8.69
CA CYS A 211 0.88 22.38 -8.67
C CYS A 211 0.05 23.66 -8.43
N ALA A 212 0.64 24.68 -7.82
CA ALA A 212 -0.02 25.92 -7.40
C ALA A 212 0.13 27.10 -8.39
N GLU A 213 1.17 27.10 -9.22
CA GLU A 213 1.43 28.19 -10.18
C GLU A 213 0.43 28.18 -11.36
N GLY A 214 -0.76 28.74 -11.12
CA GLY A 214 -1.79 29.03 -12.12
C GLY A 214 -2.08 30.52 -12.27
N PRO A 215 -2.81 30.96 -13.32
CA PRO A 215 -3.14 32.37 -13.55
C PRO A 215 -4.07 33.00 -12.50
N SER A 216 -4.62 32.21 -11.58
CA SER A 216 -5.49 32.66 -10.49
C SER A 216 -4.72 32.80 -9.18
N ILE A 217 -4.86 33.97 -8.55
CA ILE A 217 -4.09 34.49 -7.40
C ILE A 217 -4.51 33.85 -6.06
N HIS A 218 -4.82 32.55 -6.04
CA HIS A 218 -5.14 31.86 -4.79
C HIS A 218 -3.84 31.36 -4.15
N ARG A 219 -3.60 31.74 -2.88
CA ARG A 219 -2.49 31.20 -2.10
C ARG A 219 -2.75 29.73 -1.85
N SER A 220 -1.96 28.86 -2.48
CA SER A 220 -1.96 27.44 -2.18
C SER A 220 -1.64 27.21 -0.71
N GLN A 221 -2.34 26.28 -0.08
CA GLN A 221 -2.14 25.90 1.32
C GLN A 221 -1.54 24.49 1.41
N THR A 222 -0.81 24.24 2.49
CA THR A 222 -0.15 22.95 2.73
C THR A 222 -0.51 22.43 4.12
N ILE A 223 -0.82 21.14 4.20
CA ILE A 223 -0.87 20.39 5.45
C ILE A 223 0.22 19.32 5.38
N THR A 224 1.26 19.45 6.20
CA THR A 224 2.26 18.40 6.38
C THR A 224 1.85 17.52 7.54
N VAL A 225 1.71 16.22 7.28
CA VAL A 225 1.58 15.21 8.32
C VAL A 225 2.98 14.89 8.82
N HIS A 226 3.20 15.10 10.11
CA HIS A 226 4.42 14.66 10.78
C HIS A 226 4.16 13.31 11.42
N GLY A 227 5.09 12.37 11.22
CA GLY A 227 4.98 10.99 11.67
C GLY A 227 4.78 10.84 13.19
N HIS A 228 4.29 9.65 13.56
CA HIS A 228 4.09 9.19 14.93
C HIS A 228 5.37 8.74 15.63
#